data_AF-A0AAW6U4X0-F1
#
_entry.id   AF-A0AAW6U4X0-F1
#
_cell.length_a   1.000
_cell.length_b   1.000
_cell.length_c   1.000
_cell.angle_alpha   90.00
_cell.angle_beta   90.00
_cell.angle_gamma   90.00
#
_symmetry.space_group_name_H-M   'P 1'
#
loop_
_entity.id
_entity.type
_entity.pdbx_description
1 polymer ?
#
loop_
_entity_poly.entity_id
_entity_poly.type
_entity_poly.pdbx_seq_one_letter_code
_entity_poly.pdbx_strand_id
1 'polypeptide(L)'
;MKKNYVLVALSNDEKNLITKESLSYLVNKSLISEKDKMFKDLVESNKKKYNGSLSSDYAIIHKKMISMLFVMSEIDTAINQKEKVNIAIDGHASSGKTTLSYMLKEVYDCNIFHIDDFFKKPEINQNEPFSIYGSNIDFQKIKENIFNQIEKEEDIMYEELDLSTHQHKKPILIPYKKLNIIEGSFSMHPRLIHYYDLKIFVKLRYLSQLRRIRKRNGFIKLFEFKTKWIPNENKYFKDLDIINQADLSISLKVK
;
A
#
# COMPACT_ATOMS: atom_id res chain seq x y z
N MET A 1 29.21 -1.27 9.29
CA MET A 1 28.20 -0.86 8.27
C MET A 1 27.63 0.51 8.61
N LYS A 2 27.31 1.34 7.61
CA LYS A 2 26.58 2.61 7.83
C LYS A 2 25.24 2.31 8.55
N LYS A 3 24.85 3.16 9.51
CA LYS A 3 23.71 2.99 10.46
C LYS A 3 22.35 2.64 9.81
N ASN A 4 22.21 2.88 8.50
CA ASN A 4 20.98 2.75 7.71
C ASN A 4 20.87 1.49 6.85
N TYR A 5 21.85 0.60 6.88
CA TYR A 5 21.83 -0.65 6.10
C TYR A 5 21.74 -1.86 7.03
N VAL A 6 21.23 -2.97 6.50
CA VAL A 6 21.16 -4.27 7.16
C VAL A 6 21.74 -5.33 6.25
N LEU A 7 22.35 -6.33 6.86
CA LEU A 7 22.76 -7.57 6.20
C LEU A 7 21.55 -8.50 6.13
N VAL A 8 21.39 -9.14 4.99
CA VAL A 8 20.24 -9.99 4.67
C VAL A 8 20.79 -11.28 4.10
N ALA A 9 20.45 -12.42 4.70
CA ALA A 9 20.81 -13.73 4.18
C ALA A 9 19.89 -14.05 3.00
N LEU A 10 20.42 -14.71 1.97
CA LEU A 10 19.71 -15.07 0.76
C LEU A 10 19.48 -16.58 0.72
N SER A 11 18.22 -17.00 0.57
CA SER A 11 17.83 -18.41 0.52
C SER A 11 17.27 -18.80 -0.84
N ASN A 12 17.30 -20.09 -1.17
CA ASN A 12 16.56 -20.65 -2.29
C ASN A 12 15.23 -21.30 -1.83
N ASP A 13 14.94 -21.28 -0.54
CA ASP A 13 13.80 -21.98 0.05
C ASP A 13 12.47 -21.27 -0.25
N GLU A 14 11.51 -21.98 -0.83
CA GLU A 14 10.29 -21.43 -1.43
C GLU A 14 9.19 -21.10 -0.42
N LYS A 15 9.30 -21.60 0.82
CA LYS A 15 8.20 -21.56 1.80
C LYS A 15 7.90 -20.18 2.38
N ASN A 16 8.87 -19.25 2.39
CA ASN A 16 8.68 -17.85 2.79
C ASN A 16 9.73 -16.96 2.11
N LEU A 17 9.29 -15.97 1.34
CA LEU A 17 10.23 -15.17 0.54
C LEU A 17 10.96 -14.12 1.38
N ILE A 18 10.46 -13.75 2.56
CA ILE A 18 11.26 -13.08 3.61
C ILE A 18 10.83 -13.46 5.03
N THR A 19 11.78 -13.81 5.90
CA THR A 19 11.54 -14.02 7.34
C THR A 19 12.47 -13.15 8.17
N LYS A 20 11.99 -12.70 9.33
CA LYS A 20 12.84 -12.03 10.33
C LYS A 20 13.28 -13.05 11.37
N GLU A 21 14.56 -13.38 11.37
CA GLU A 21 15.18 -14.25 12.36
C GLU A 21 16.09 -13.41 13.26
N SER A 22 15.68 -13.16 14.50
CA SER A 22 16.41 -12.35 15.47
C SER A 22 16.76 -10.92 14.94
N LEU A 23 18.05 -10.66 14.63
CA LEU A 23 18.60 -9.42 14.09
C LEU A 23 18.85 -9.46 12.58
N SER A 24 18.61 -10.59 11.91
CA SER A 24 18.80 -10.81 10.48
C SER A 24 17.47 -11.03 9.76
N TYR A 25 17.49 -10.86 8.43
CA TYR A 25 16.38 -11.29 7.58
C TYR A 25 16.90 -12.32 6.59
N LEU A 26 16.10 -13.34 6.32
CA LEU A 26 16.31 -14.30 5.24
C LEU A 26 15.43 -13.85 4.07
N VAL A 27 15.96 -13.74 2.86
CA VAL A 27 15.22 -13.29 1.66
C VAL A 27 15.44 -14.31 0.55
N ASN A 28 14.38 -14.77 -0.11
CA ASN A 28 14.53 -15.68 -1.23
C ASN A 28 15.23 -14.97 -2.42
N LYS A 29 16.17 -15.66 -3.07
CA LYS A 29 16.90 -15.11 -4.23
C LYS A 29 15.96 -14.73 -5.38
N SER A 30 14.84 -15.43 -5.59
CA SER A 30 13.87 -15.15 -6.67
C SER A 30 13.26 -13.73 -6.59
N LEU A 31 12.94 -13.26 -5.39
CA LEU A 31 12.49 -11.88 -5.13
C LEU A 31 13.49 -10.83 -5.65
N ILE A 32 14.78 -11.15 -5.61
CA ILE A 32 15.87 -10.23 -5.96
C ILE A 32 16.31 -10.43 -7.42
N SER A 33 16.25 -11.67 -7.93
CA SER A 33 16.84 -12.04 -9.20
C SER A 33 15.94 -11.82 -10.42
N GLU A 34 14.62 -11.82 -10.27
CA GLU A 34 13.74 -11.88 -11.46
C GLU A 34 12.95 -10.60 -11.74
N LYS A 35 12.66 -9.76 -10.74
CA LYS A 35 11.65 -8.70 -10.93
C LYS A 35 12.12 -7.25 -10.84
N ASP A 36 13.40 -6.98 -10.54
CA ASP A 36 13.75 -5.59 -10.21
C ASP A 36 15.20 -5.18 -10.53
N LYS A 37 15.41 -4.54 -11.68
CA LYS A 37 16.67 -3.86 -12.05
C LYS A 37 17.06 -2.82 -11.00
N MET A 38 16.10 -2.09 -10.42
CA MET A 38 16.36 -1.12 -9.35
C MET A 38 16.88 -1.83 -8.10
N PHE A 39 16.35 -3.01 -7.75
CA PHE A 39 16.80 -3.76 -6.59
C PHE A 39 18.18 -4.39 -6.81
N LYS A 40 18.44 -4.97 -8.00
CA LYS A 40 19.78 -5.45 -8.38
C LYS A 40 20.81 -4.33 -8.32
N ASP A 41 20.55 -3.20 -8.97
CA ASP A 41 21.44 -2.02 -8.97
C ASP A 41 21.66 -1.48 -7.55
N LEU A 42 20.63 -1.55 -6.69
CA LEU A 42 20.71 -1.10 -5.32
C LEU A 42 21.49 -2.07 -4.42
N VAL A 43 21.30 -3.38 -4.55
CA VAL A 43 22.10 -4.40 -3.84
C VAL A 43 23.56 -4.31 -4.27
N GLU A 44 23.81 -4.18 -5.57
CA GLU A 44 25.15 -4.13 -6.16
C GLU A 44 25.90 -2.83 -5.82
N SER A 45 25.22 -1.68 -5.87
CA SER A 45 25.79 -0.40 -5.41
C SER A 45 26.05 -0.36 -3.90
N ASN A 46 25.37 -1.18 -3.10
CA ASN A 46 25.60 -1.28 -1.67
C ASN A 46 26.72 -2.26 -1.30
N LYS A 47 27.02 -3.28 -2.14
CA LYS A 47 28.24 -4.10 -2.00
C LYS A 47 29.50 -3.22 -2.01
N LYS A 48 29.56 -2.21 -2.89
CA LYS A 48 30.65 -1.23 -2.97
C LYS A 48 30.83 -0.36 -1.71
N LYS A 49 29.85 -0.32 -0.80
CA LYS A 49 29.90 0.45 0.46
C LYS A 49 30.37 -0.40 1.65
N TYR A 50 30.69 -1.67 1.42
CA TYR A 50 31.23 -2.59 2.39
C TYR A 50 32.69 -2.88 2.05
N ASN A 51 33.61 -2.61 2.97
CA ASN A 51 35.06 -2.72 2.73
C ASN A 51 35.60 -4.16 2.85
N GLY A 52 34.75 -5.19 2.74
CA GLY A 52 35.13 -6.60 2.86
C GLY A 52 34.51 -7.46 1.76
N SER A 53 34.90 -8.73 1.66
CA SER A 53 34.21 -9.66 0.75
C SER A 53 32.86 -10.05 1.35
N LEU A 54 31.83 -10.10 0.51
CA LEU A 54 30.50 -10.56 0.88
C LEU A 54 30.16 -11.78 0.03
N SER A 55 29.85 -12.91 0.66
CA SER A 55 29.37 -14.10 -0.04
C SER A 55 28.12 -13.78 -0.86
N SER A 56 27.92 -14.51 -1.96
CA SER A 56 26.71 -14.48 -2.79
C SER A 56 25.43 -14.81 -2.02
N ASP A 57 25.55 -15.43 -0.84
CA ASP A 57 24.42 -15.79 0.02
C ASP A 57 23.97 -14.65 0.92
N TYR A 58 24.52 -13.44 0.73
CA TYR A 58 24.12 -12.27 1.49
C TYR A 58 24.00 -11.02 0.62
N ALA A 59 23.05 -10.16 0.98
CA ALA A 59 22.86 -8.84 0.41
C ALA A 59 22.98 -7.75 1.49
N ILE A 60 23.31 -6.52 1.07
CA ILE A 60 23.25 -5.33 1.93
C ILE A 60 22.12 -4.44 1.42
N ILE A 61 21.08 -4.30 2.25
CA ILE A 61 19.86 -3.58 1.88
C ILE A 61 19.69 -2.38 2.80
N HIS A 62 19.25 -1.27 2.23
CA HIS A 62 18.89 -0.10 3.03
C HIS A 62 17.65 -0.43 3.87
N LYS A 63 17.66 -0.12 5.18
CA LYS A 63 16.54 -0.34 6.13
C LYS A 63 15.18 0.21 5.69
N LYS A 64 15.13 1.03 4.64
CA LYS A 64 13.90 1.61 4.09
C LYS A 64 13.18 0.64 3.16
N MET A 65 13.90 -0.30 2.56
CA MET A 65 13.38 -1.26 1.58
C MET A 65 12.95 -2.57 2.22
N ILE A 66 13.27 -2.80 3.49
CA ILE A 66 12.83 -3.99 4.22
C ILE A 66 11.31 -4.09 4.22
N SER A 67 10.59 -2.99 4.52
CA SER A 67 9.13 -2.98 4.45
C SER A 67 8.59 -3.33 3.05
N MET A 68 9.30 -2.89 2.00
CA MET A 68 8.93 -3.19 0.61
C MET A 68 9.10 -4.67 0.31
N LEU A 69 10.19 -5.29 0.78
CA LEU A 69 10.43 -6.73 0.58
C LEU A 69 9.38 -7.60 1.25
N PHE A 70 8.94 -7.27 2.46
CA PHE A 70 7.82 -7.98 3.09
C PHE A 70 6.55 -7.86 2.26
N VAL A 71 6.23 -6.67 1.76
CA VAL A 71 5.07 -6.49 0.88
C VAL A 71 5.20 -7.34 -0.39
N MET A 72 6.35 -7.27 -1.08
CA MET A 72 6.59 -8.04 -2.30
C MET A 72 6.50 -9.55 -2.08
N SER A 73 7.01 -10.04 -0.96
CA SER A 73 6.88 -11.44 -0.56
C SER A 73 5.43 -11.87 -0.46
N GLU A 74 4.60 -11.13 0.27
CA GLU A 74 3.17 -11.46 0.40
C GLU A 74 2.43 -11.39 -0.94
N ILE A 75 2.79 -10.43 -1.80
CA ILE A 75 2.21 -10.30 -3.14
C ILE A 75 2.58 -11.48 -4.02
N ASP A 76 3.86 -11.87 -4.05
CA ASP A 76 4.34 -13.01 -4.83
C ASP A 76 3.68 -14.31 -4.35
N THR A 77 3.54 -14.49 -3.03
CA THR A 77 2.79 -15.61 -2.45
C THR A 77 1.34 -15.61 -2.91
N ALA A 78 0.65 -14.47 -2.88
CA ALA A 78 -0.74 -14.37 -3.32
C ALA A 78 -0.90 -14.67 -4.82
N ILE A 79 -0.02 -14.14 -5.67
CA ILE A 79 -0.03 -14.35 -7.13
C ILE A 79 0.21 -15.82 -7.48
N ASN A 80 1.08 -16.51 -6.73
CA ASN A 80 1.35 -17.92 -6.97
C ASN A 80 0.19 -18.84 -6.55
N GLN A 81 -0.73 -18.35 -5.71
CA GLN A 81 -1.86 -19.13 -5.18
C GLN A 81 -3.19 -18.84 -5.87
N LYS A 82 -3.31 -17.68 -6.55
CA LYS A 82 -4.57 -17.20 -7.11
C LYS A 82 -4.36 -16.66 -8.51
N GLU A 83 -5.31 -16.93 -9.40
CA GLU A 83 -5.26 -16.41 -10.78
C GLU A 83 -5.42 -14.89 -10.87
N LYS A 84 -6.07 -14.31 -9.85
CA LYS A 84 -6.37 -12.89 -9.71
C LYS A 84 -6.19 -12.48 -8.26
N VAL A 85 -5.59 -11.32 -8.04
CA VAL A 85 -5.22 -10.81 -6.71
C VAL A 85 -5.63 -9.34 -6.59
N ASN A 86 -6.46 -9.07 -5.59
CA ASN A 86 -6.86 -7.73 -5.18
C ASN A 86 -6.19 -7.37 -3.86
N ILE A 87 -5.54 -6.20 -3.81
CA ILE A 87 -4.79 -5.73 -2.65
C ILE A 87 -5.42 -4.46 -2.11
N ALA A 88 -5.65 -4.41 -0.80
CA ALA A 88 -5.94 -3.16 -0.10
C ALA A 88 -4.65 -2.56 0.48
N ILE A 89 -4.44 -1.26 0.27
CA ILE A 89 -3.44 -0.47 0.99
C ILE A 89 -4.15 0.63 1.77
N ASP A 90 -4.44 0.35 3.04
CA ASP A 90 -5.05 1.29 3.99
C ASP A 90 -3.98 1.90 4.91
N GLY A 91 -4.36 2.88 5.72
CA GLY A 91 -3.51 3.50 6.72
C GLY A 91 -3.67 5.00 6.80
N HIS A 92 -2.85 5.60 7.64
CA HIS A 92 -2.94 7.02 7.99
C HIS A 92 -2.78 7.94 6.77
N ALA A 93 -3.42 9.12 6.78
CA ALA A 93 -3.11 10.17 5.81
C ALA A 93 -1.60 10.48 5.80
N SER A 94 -1.02 10.70 4.61
CA SER A 94 0.42 10.98 4.44
C SER A 94 1.40 9.89 4.93
N SER A 95 0.93 8.66 5.19
CA SER A 95 1.79 7.53 5.58
C SER A 95 2.71 7.03 4.46
N GLY A 96 2.30 7.25 3.20
CA GLY A 96 3.03 6.82 2.01
C GLY A 96 2.34 5.73 1.18
N LYS A 97 1.04 5.50 1.38
CA LYS A 97 0.22 4.50 0.64
C LYS A 97 0.34 4.67 -0.88
N THR A 98 0.05 5.86 -1.39
CA THR A 98 0.21 6.20 -2.81
C THR A 98 1.64 5.95 -3.30
N THR A 99 2.66 6.34 -2.51
CA THR A 99 4.07 6.07 -2.86
C THR A 99 4.37 4.58 -2.92
N LEU A 100 3.87 3.79 -1.98
CA LEU A 100 4.01 2.33 -1.99
C LEU A 100 3.35 1.73 -3.22
N SER A 101 2.12 2.14 -3.53
CA SER A 101 1.36 1.65 -4.68
C SER A 101 2.11 1.89 -5.98
N TYR A 102 2.65 3.09 -6.19
CA TYR A 102 3.46 3.37 -7.38
C TYR A 102 4.77 2.58 -7.41
N MET A 103 5.48 2.45 -6.28
CA MET A 103 6.68 1.60 -6.24
C MET A 103 6.34 0.13 -6.58
N LEU A 104 5.16 -0.37 -6.21
CA LEU A 104 4.72 -1.71 -6.59
C LEU A 104 4.39 -1.81 -8.08
N LYS A 105 3.77 -0.78 -8.67
CA LYS A 105 3.47 -0.73 -10.11
C LYS A 105 4.72 -0.70 -11.00
N GLU A 106 5.86 -0.25 -10.49
CA GLU A 106 7.15 -0.36 -11.20
C GLU A 106 7.68 -1.81 -11.25
N VAL A 107 7.23 -2.67 -10.33
CA VAL A 107 7.69 -4.06 -10.18
C VAL A 107 6.67 -5.06 -10.72
N TYR A 108 5.39 -4.73 -10.61
CA TYR A 108 4.27 -5.60 -10.95
C TYR A 108 3.41 -4.98 -12.04
N ASP A 109 2.97 -5.81 -12.98
CA ASP A 109 1.94 -5.42 -13.93
C ASP A 109 0.57 -5.34 -13.23
N CYS A 110 0.30 -4.19 -12.62
CA CYS A 110 -0.91 -3.98 -11.83
C CYS A 110 -1.65 -2.68 -12.18
N ASN A 111 -2.92 -2.63 -11.79
CA ASN A 111 -3.71 -1.41 -11.74
C ASN A 111 -3.68 -0.80 -10.33
N ILE A 112 -3.84 0.52 -10.24
CA ILE A 112 -3.99 1.25 -8.98
C ILE A 112 -5.27 2.08 -9.07
N PHE A 113 -6.12 1.95 -8.06
CA PHE A 113 -7.33 2.73 -7.88
C PHE A 113 -7.26 3.48 -6.56
N HIS A 114 -7.64 4.76 -6.56
CA HIS A 114 -7.56 5.61 -5.38
C HIS A 114 -8.94 5.80 -4.77
N ILE A 115 -9.11 5.51 -3.47
CA ILE A 115 -10.39 5.74 -2.76
C ILE A 115 -10.84 7.20 -2.86
N ASP A 116 -9.88 8.13 -2.89
CA ASP A 116 -10.13 9.57 -2.98
C ASP A 116 -10.88 9.96 -4.27
N ASP A 117 -10.81 9.15 -5.34
CA ASP A 117 -11.53 9.39 -6.61
C ASP A 117 -13.04 9.10 -6.51
N PHE A 118 -13.48 8.48 -5.41
CA PHE A 118 -14.88 8.13 -5.15
C PHE A 118 -15.49 8.99 -4.05
N PHE A 119 -14.96 10.19 -3.79
CA PHE A 119 -15.60 11.07 -2.84
C PHE A 119 -16.96 11.58 -3.33
N LYS A 120 -17.93 11.52 -2.43
CA LYS A 120 -19.28 12.05 -2.61
C LYS A 120 -19.70 12.91 -1.41
N LYS A 121 -20.87 13.54 -1.52
CA LYS A 121 -21.50 14.19 -0.36
C LYS A 121 -21.69 13.17 0.76
N PRO A 122 -21.34 13.49 2.03
CA PRO A 122 -21.48 12.57 3.14
C PRO A 122 -22.91 12.05 3.29
N GLU A 123 -23.05 10.73 3.43
CA GLU A 123 -24.32 10.05 3.61
C GLU A 123 -24.19 8.97 4.69
N ILE A 124 -25.02 9.06 5.75
CA ILE A 124 -24.99 8.14 6.88
C ILE A 124 -26.33 7.40 6.93
N ASN A 125 -26.26 6.07 6.94
CA ASN A 125 -27.42 5.21 7.08
C ASN A 125 -27.56 4.78 8.55
N GLN A 126 -28.62 5.22 9.22
CA GLN A 126 -28.86 4.93 10.63
C GLN A 126 -29.03 3.42 10.91
N ASN A 127 -29.42 2.63 9.91
CA ASN A 127 -29.59 1.19 10.02
C ASN A 127 -28.29 0.40 9.81
N GLU A 128 -27.20 1.07 9.45
CA GLU A 128 -25.91 0.45 9.14
C GLU A 128 -24.82 1.12 10.01
N PRO A 129 -24.49 0.54 11.19
CA PRO A 129 -23.66 1.20 12.20
C PRO A 129 -22.28 1.68 11.70
N PHE A 130 -21.69 0.98 10.74
CA PHE A 130 -20.39 1.34 10.18
C PHE A 130 -20.47 2.40 9.05
N SER A 131 -21.66 2.77 8.58
CA SER A 131 -21.84 3.79 7.53
C SER A 131 -21.37 5.19 7.92
N ILE A 132 -21.18 5.43 9.23
CA ILE A 132 -20.57 6.66 9.74
C ILE A 132 -19.09 6.80 9.30
N TYR A 133 -18.39 5.68 9.07
CA TYR A 133 -17.00 5.67 8.61
C TYR A 133 -16.94 5.80 7.10
N GLY A 134 -16.11 6.72 6.61
CA GLY A 134 -16.01 6.96 5.17
C GLY A 134 -17.35 7.35 4.54
N SER A 135 -18.26 8.02 5.28
CA SER A 135 -19.59 8.38 4.79
C SER A 135 -19.56 9.27 3.54
N ASN A 136 -18.41 9.90 3.29
CA ASN A 136 -18.11 10.70 2.11
C ASN A 136 -17.47 9.89 0.96
N ILE A 137 -17.46 8.56 1.01
CA ILE A 137 -16.93 7.67 -0.02
C ILE A 137 -18.08 6.88 -0.64
N ASP A 138 -18.10 6.81 -1.96
CA ASP A 138 -19.04 6.01 -2.73
C ASP A 138 -18.57 4.56 -2.88
N PHE A 139 -18.72 3.79 -1.80
CA PHE A 139 -18.36 2.36 -1.80
C PHE A 139 -19.17 1.53 -2.80
N GLN A 140 -20.38 1.97 -3.16
CA GLN A 140 -21.20 1.31 -4.17
C GLN A 140 -20.60 1.52 -5.55
N LYS A 141 -20.22 2.77 -5.91
CA LYS A 141 -19.53 3.06 -7.17
C LYS A 141 -18.18 2.32 -7.27
N ILE A 142 -17.43 2.18 -6.16
CA ILE A 142 -16.20 1.34 -6.15
C ILE A 142 -16.53 -0.11 -6.49
N LYS A 143 -17.54 -0.70 -5.83
CA LYS A 143 -17.97 -2.08 -6.11
C LYS A 143 -18.38 -2.25 -7.58
N GLU A 144 -19.23 -1.36 -8.08
CA GLU A 144 -19.80 -1.46 -9.42
C GLU A 144 -18.78 -1.21 -10.52
N ASN A 145 -17.94 -0.18 -10.38
CA ASN A 145 -17.01 0.23 -11.44
C ASN A 145 -15.69 -0.53 -11.39
N ILE A 146 -15.25 -0.99 -10.21
CA ILE A 146 -13.97 -1.66 -10.03
C ILE A 146 -14.18 -3.15 -9.83
N PHE A 147 -14.71 -3.57 -8.69
CA PHE A 147 -14.74 -4.99 -8.33
C PHE A 147 -15.59 -5.84 -9.26
N ASN A 148 -16.79 -5.40 -9.64
CA ASN A 148 -17.63 -6.13 -10.57
C ASN A 148 -16.97 -6.32 -11.95
N GLN A 149 -16.19 -5.33 -12.41
CA GLN A 149 -15.50 -5.39 -13.70
C GLN A 149 -14.25 -6.27 -13.63
N ILE A 150 -13.52 -6.21 -12.50
CA ILE A 150 -12.45 -7.16 -12.17
C ILE A 150 -12.99 -8.61 -12.11
N GLU A 151 -14.21 -8.83 -11.61
CA GLU A 151 -14.85 -10.16 -11.62
C GLU A 151 -15.23 -10.66 -13.01
N LYS A 152 -15.58 -9.77 -13.92
CA LYS A 152 -15.89 -10.11 -15.32
C LYS A 152 -14.67 -10.16 -16.22
N GLU A 153 -13.49 -9.83 -15.70
CA GLU A 153 -12.26 -9.66 -16.48
C GLU A 153 -12.39 -8.61 -17.60
N GLU A 154 -13.13 -7.53 -17.32
CA GLU A 154 -13.40 -6.44 -18.26
C GLU A 154 -12.56 -5.20 -17.97
N ASP A 155 -12.32 -4.40 -19.01
CA ASP A 155 -11.73 -3.08 -18.89
C ASP A 155 -12.62 -2.15 -18.05
N ILE A 156 -11.98 -1.24 -17.32
CA ILE A 156 -12.63 -0.36 -16.35
C ILE A 156 -12.69 1.05 -16.90
N MET A 157 -13.89 1.61 -16.99
CA MET A 157 -14.09 3.05 -17.20
C MET A 157 -13.85 3.78 -15.87
N TYR A 158 -12.72 4.47 -15.78
CA TYR A 158 -12.25 5.11 -14.57
C TYR A 158 -12.34 6.64 -14.68
N GLU A 159 -12.82 7.27 -13.61
CA GLU A 159 -13.04 8.72 -13.53
C GLU A 159 -12.29 9.30 -12.33
N GLU A 160 -11.08 9.81 -12.56
CA GLU A 160 -10.34 10.53 -11.53
C GLU A 160 -11.12 11.74 -11.02
N LEU A 161 -11.09 12.00 -9.71
CA LEU A 161 -11.68 13.20 -9.11
C LEU A 161 -10.61 14.26 -8.93
N ASP A 162 -10.81 15.44 -9.51
CA ASP A 162 -10.01 16.60 -9.16
C ASP A 162 -10.48 17.15 -7.80
N LEU A 163 -9.73 16.84 -6.74
CA LEU A 163 -10.03 17.29 -5.38
C LEU A 163 -9.95 18.81 -5.18
N SER A 164 -9.39 19.58 -6.13
CA SER A 164 -9.35 21.04 -6.06
C SER A 164 -10.64 21.69 -6.56
N THR A 165 -11.26 21.10 -7.59
CA THR A 165 -12.51 21.58 -8.20
C THR A 165 -13.73 20.76 -7.79
N HIS A 166 -13.52 19.59 -7.17
CA HIS A 166 -14.54 18.57 -6.90
C HIS A 166 -15.30 18.13 -8.16
N GLN A 167 -14.59 18.04 -9.29
CA GLN A 167 -15.14 17.58 -10.56
C GLN A 167 -14.40 16.35 -11.07
N HIS A 168 -15.13 15.41 -11.67
CA HIS A 168 -14.50 14.28 -12.35
C HIS A 168 -13.80 14.75 -13.62
N LYS A 169 -12.60 14.24 -13.84
CA LYS A 169 -11.89 14.41 -15.12
C LYS A 169 -12.56 13.54 -16.20
N LYS A 170 -12.10 13.71 -17.44
CA LYS A 170 -12.55 12.88 -18.55
C LYS A 170 -12.30 11.38 -18.20
N PRO A 171 -13.30 10.50 -18.39
CA PRO A 171 -13.13 9.08 -18.15
C PRO A 171 -11.99 8.50 -19.00
N ILE A 172 -11.22 7.60 -18.40
CA ILE A 172 -10.17 6.82 -19.07
C ILE A 172 -10.52 5.33 -19.03
N LEU A 173 -10.13 4.59 -20.07
CA LEU A 173 -10.26 3.14 -20.09
C LEU A 173 -8.99 2.54 -19.49
N ILE A 174 -9.14 1.77 -18.41
CA ILE A 174 -8.05 1.03 -17.76
C ILE A 174 -8.19 -0.44 -18.16
N PRO A 175 -7.20 -1.01 -18.88
CA PRO A 175 -7.26 -2.41 -19.27
C PRO A 175 -7.35 -3.36 -18.07
N TYR A 176 -8.07 -4.46 -18.24
CA TYR A 176 -8.09 -5.52 -17.22
C TYR A 176 -6.68 -6.02 -16.89
N LYS A 177 -6.44 -6.25 -15.60
CA LYS A 177 -5.24 -6.90 -15.09
C LYS A 177 -5.58 -7.85 -13.95
N LYS A 178 -4.77 -8.90 -13.83
CA LYS A 178 -4.88 -9.91 -12.76
C LYS A 178 -4.51 -9.38 -11.38
N LEU A 179 -3.71 -8.32 -11.30
CA LEU A 179 -3.31 -7.70 -10.05
C LEU A 179 -3.87 -6.28 -9.95
N ASN A 180 -4.63 -6.01 -8.90
CA ASN A 180 -5.27 -4.70 -8.68
C ASN A 180 -4.99 -4.21 -7.26
N ILE A 181 -4.58 -2.95 -7.14
CA ILE A 181 -4.31 -2.29 -5.86
C ILE A 181 -5.37 -1.21 -5.64
N ILE A 182 -6.11 -1.29 -4.55
CA ILE A 182 -7.02 -0.25 -4.09
C ILE A 182 -6.37 0.42 -2.89
N GLU A 183 -5.98 1.68 -3.05
CA GLU A 183 -5.23 2.42 -2.04
C GLU A 183 -6.01 3.64 -1.56
N GLY A 184 -5.86 3.94 -0.27
CA GLY A 184 -6.51 5.09 0.34
C GLY A 184 -6.93 4.78 1.77
N SER A 185 -7.13 5.84 2.56
CA SER A 185 -7.74 5.66 3.87
C SER A 185 -9.14 5.10 3.65
N PHE A 186 -9.60 4.16 4.49
CA PHE A 186 -10.88 3.45 4.34
C PHE A 186 -10.95 2.42 3.20
N SER A 187 -9.83 2.07 2.56
CA SER A 187 -9.82 0.99 1.57
C SER A 187 -10.19 -0.37 2.17
N MET A 188 -9.90 -0.62 3.45
CA MET A 188 -10.30 -1.86 4.15
C MET A 188 -11.67 -1.77 4.83
N HIS A 189 -12.54 -0.84 4.42
CA HIS A 189 -13.86 -0.66 5.02
C HIS A 189 -14.70 -1.96 4.90
N PRO A 190 -15.61 -2.29 5.84
CA PRO A 190 -16.40 -3.54 5.80
C PRO A 190 -17.15 -3.81 4.48
N ARG A 191 -17.55 -2.75 3.78
CA ARG A 191 -18.18 -2.85 2.44
C ARG A 191 -17.25 -3.35 1.34
N LEU A 192 -15.93 -3.23 1.52
CA LEU A 192 -14.91 -3.63 0.54
C LEU A 192 -14.05 -4.79 1.00
N ILE A 193 -13.89 -5.00 2.31
CA ILE A 193 -12.81 -5.83 2.87
C ILE A 193 -12.79 -7.28 2.34
N HIS A 194 -13.97 -7.82 2.01
CA HIS A 194 -14.14 -9.18 1.52
C HIS A 194 -13.71 -9.37 0.06
N TYR A 195 -13.43 -8.30 -0.69
CA TYR A 195 -12.91 -8.38 -2.06
C TYR A 195 -11.40 -8.52 -2.14
N TYR A 196 -10.67 -8.41 -1.02
CA TYR A 196 -9.22 -8.40 -1.01
C TYR A 196 -8.62 -9.74 -0.63
N ASP A 197 -7.58 -10.12 -1.37
CA ASP A 197 -6.76 -11.29 -1.09
C ASP A 197 -5.60 -10.96 -0.15
N LEU A 198 -5.13 -9.71 -0.19
CA LEU A 198 -4.06 -9.20 0.68
C LEU A 198 -4.39 -7.79 1.19
N LYS A 199 -4.22 -7.58 2.49
CA LYS A 199 -4.58 -6.35 3.20
C LYS A 199 -3.35 -5.78 3.89
N ILE A 200 -2.91 -4.60 3.46
CA ILE A 200 -1.71 -3.94 3.95
C ILE A 200 -2.10 -2.64 4.66
N PHE A 201 -1.62 -2.48 5.89
CA PHE A 201 -1.80 -1.24 6.64
C PHE A 201 -0.48 -0.46 6.78
N VAL A 202 -0.46 0.78 6.30
CA VAL A 202 0.70 1.68 6.40
C VAL A 202 0.57 2.62 7.61
N LYS A 203 1.33 2.31 8.66
CA LYS A 203 1.40 3.07 9.91
C LYS A 203 2.20 4.36 9.76
N LEU A 204 1.74 5.42 10.42
CA LEU A 204 2.51 6.64 10.62
C LEU A 204 2.25 7.21 12.01
N ARG A 205 3.32 7.57 12.73
CA ARG A 205 3.17 8.23 14.05
C ARG A 205 2.56 9.62 13.87
N TYR A 206 1.66 10.01 14.77
CA TYR A 206 0.93 11.27 14.74
C TYR A 206 1.80 12.52 14.45
N LEU A 207 2.92 12.70 15.18
CA LEU A 207 3.81 13.84 14.92
C LEU A 207 4.44 13.84 13.52
N SER A 208 4.72 12.64 12.99
CA SER A 208 5.22 12.50 11.61
C SER A 208 4.11 12.75 10.59
N GLN A 209 2.87 12.34 10.89
CA GLN A 209 1.67 12.63 10.09
C GLN A 209 1.46 14.14 9.96
N LEU A 210 1.42 14.87 11.08
CA LEU A 210 1.28 16.33 11.06
C LEU A 210 2.42 17.00 10.28
N ARG A 211 3.68 16.59 10.51
CA ARG A 211 4.84 17.15 9.80
C ARG A 211 4.73 16.94 8.30
N ARG A 212 4.34 15.75 7.85
CA ARG A 212 4.21 15.42 6.42
C ARG A 212 3.04 16.14 5.76
N ILE A 213 1.88 16.19 6.42
CA ILE A 213 0.71 16.93 5.94
C ILE A 213 1.07 18.41 5.80
N ARG A 214 1.71 19.03 6.79
CA ARG A 214 2.14 20.43 6.71
C ARG A 214 3.06 20.68 5.51
N LYS A 215 4.04 19.78 5.30
CA LYS A 215 5.01 19.89 4.19
C LYS A 215 4.33 19.75 2.82
N ARG A 216 3.35 18.84 2.69
CA ARG A 216 2.67 18.52 1.43
C ARG A 216 1.53 19.48 1.10
N ASN A 217 0.74 19.86 2.10
CA ASN A 217 -0.56 20.52 1.91
C ASN A 217 -0.62 21.94 2.48
N GLY A 218 0.41 22.38 3.20
CA GLY A 218 0.45 23.69 3.84
C GLY A 218 -0.29 23.73 5.20
N PHE A 219 -0.25 24.91 5.83
CA PHE A 219 -0.77 25.09 7.19
C PHE A 219 -2.30 25.06 7.28
N ILE A 220 -2.99 25.62 6.28
CA ILE A 220 -4.46 25.65 6.24
C ILE A 220 -5.02 24.22 6.21
N LYS A 221 -4.58 23.40 5.25
CA LYS A 221 -4.99 22.00 5.17
C LYS A 221 -4.56 21.20 6.40
N LEU A 222 -3.40 21.48 7.00
CA LEU A 222 -3.00 20.83 8.25
C LEU A 222 -4.05 20.99 9.36
N PHE A 223 -4.64 22.18 9.48
CA PHE A 223 -5.69 22.43 10.47
C PHE A 223 -6.91 21.54 10.20
N GLU A 224 -7.38 21.49 8.95
CA GLU A 224 -8.49 20.63 8.52
C GLU A 224 -8.19 19.13 8.79
N PHE A 225 -6.99 18.67 8.46
CA PHE A 225 -6.57 17.31 8.77
C PHE A 225 -6.60 17.03 10.29
N LYS A 226 -6.14 17.98 11.10
CA LYS A 226 -6.08 17.83 12.55
C LYS A 226 -7.48 17.78 13.19
N THR A 227 -8.42 18.58 12.69
CA THR A 227 -9.76 18.72 13.30
C THR A 227 -10.80 17.76 12.74
N LYS A 228 -10.64 17.32 11.48
CA LYS A 228 -11.63 16.48 10.78
C LYS A 228 -11.07 15.13 10.36
N TRP A 229 -10.07 15.12 9.47
CA TRP A 229 -9.67 13.88 8.80
C TRP A 229 -8.96 12.88 9.71
N ILE A 230 -7.96 13.32 10.48
CA ILE A 230 -7.21 12.43 11.39
C ILE A 230 -8.11 11.86 12.50
N PRO A 231 -8.98 12.64 13.16
CA PRO A 231 -9.94 12.08 14.11
C PRO A 231 -10.85 11.01 13.48
N ASN A 232 -11.38 11.26 12.27
CA ASN A 232 -12.23 10.30 11.57
C ASN A 232 -11.48 9.02 11.21
N GLU A 233 -10.27 9.12 10.66
CA GLU A 233 -9.38 7.99 10.37
C GLU A 233 -9.13 7.17 11.65
N ASN A 234 -8.72 7.82 12.74
CA ASN A 234 -8.40 7.15 13.99
C ASN A 234 -9.61 6.45 14.61
N LYS A 235 -10.80 7.07 14.52
CA LYS A 235 -12.05 6.46 14.97
C LYS A 235 -12.37 5.21 14.16
N TYR A 236 -12.28 5.27 12.84
CA TYR A 236 -12.44 4.11 11.95
C TYR A 236 -11.44 2.99 12.27
N PHE A 237 -10.15 3.31 12.40
CA PHE A 237 -9.14 2.31 12.70
C PHE A 237 -9.37 1.62 14.04
N LYS A 238 -9.81 2.37 15.05
CA LYS A 238 -10.06 1.87 16.40
C LYS A 238 -11.36 1.09 16.49
N ASP A 239 -12.46 1.68 16.07
CA ASP A 239 -13.80 1.14 16.31
C ASP A 239 -14.07 -0.10 15.45
N LEU A 240 -13.39 -0.24 14.30
CA LEU A 240 -13.45 -1.42 13.43
C LEU A 240 -12.20 -2.29 13.48
N ASP A 241 -11.24 -2.02 14.37
CA ASP A 241 -10.01 -2.80 14.53
C ASP A 241 -9.21 -3.07 13.24
N ILE A 242 -9.17 -2.10 12.34
CA ILE A 242 -8.66 -2.23 10.96
C ILE A 242 -7.20 -2.70 10.92
N ILE A 243 -6.39 -2.29 11.90
CA ILE A 243 -4.96 -2.64 11.95
C ILE A 243 -4.78 -4.15 12.18
N ASN A 244 -5.62 -4.77 12.99
CA ASN A 244 -5.54 -6.21 13.27
C ASN A 244 -6.17 -7.06 12.16
N GLN A 245 -7.01 -6.46 11.33
CA GLN A 245 -7.53 -7.10 10.12
C GLN A 245 -6.54 -7.10 8.95
N ALA A 246 -5.41 -6.38 9.05
CA ALA A 246 -4.39 -6.36 8.01
C ALA A 246 -3.49 -7.59 8.11
N ASP A 247 -3.22 -8.23 6.98
CA ASP A 247 -2.28 -9.35 6.89
C ASP A 247 -0.84 -8.86 7.12
N LEU A 248 -0.54 -7.62 6.70
CA LEU A 248 0.73 -6.97 6.93
C LEU A 248 0.57 -5.52 7.42
N SER A 249 1.31 -5.16 8.47
CA SER A 249 1.35 -3.78 8.97
C SER A 249 2.76 -3.22 8.98
N ILE A 250 3.00 -2.20 8.15
CA ILE A 250 4.35 -1.65 7.92
C ILE A 250 4.46 -0.17 8.27
N SER A 251 5.68 0.33 8.36
CA SER A 251 5.97 1.77 8.41
C SER A 251 6.94 2.14 7.30
N LEU A 252 6.62 3.21 6.55
CA LEU A 252 7.45 3.68 5.45
C LEU A 252 8.28 4.90 5.86
N LYS A 253 9.59 4.79 5.61
CA LYS A 253 10.57 5.86 5.81
C LYS A 253 10.71 6.70 4.54
N VAL A 254 9.62 7.38 4.16
CA VAL A 254 9.58 8.34 3.05
C VAL A 254 10.48 9.56 3.38
N LYS A 255 11.19 10.10 2.37
CA LYS A 255 12.10 11.25 2.50
C LYS A 255 11.36 12.58 2.72
#